data_AF-A0A1V5NJ39-F1
#
_entry.id   AF-A0A1V5NJ39-F1
#
_cell.length_a   1.000
_cell.length_b   1.000
_cell.length_c   1.000
_cell.angle_alpha   90.00
_cell.angle_beta   90.00
_cell.angle_gamma   90.00
#
_symmetry.space_group_name_H-M   'P 1'
#
loop_
_entity.id
_entity.type
_entity.pdbx_description
1 polymer ?
#
loop_
_entity_poly.entity_id
_entity_poly.type
_entity_poly.pdbx_seq_one_letter_code
_entity_poly.pdbx_strand_id
1 'polypeptide(L)' 'MKKVNPWALQNIAERLLEAVERKMWDAAPEMVDQLKEIYLDIEGEIEGRTE' A
#
# COMPACT_ATOMS: atom_id res chain seq x y z
N MET A 1 -20.64 1.76 2.26
CA MET A 1 -19.23 1.33 2.29
C MET A 1 -18.40 2.54 2.63
N LYS A 2 -17.65 2.52 3.75
CA LYS A 2 -16.82 3.68 4.14
C LYS A 2 -15.81 3.92 3.02
N LYS A 3 -15.86 5.10 2.39
CA LYS A 3 -14.84 5.53 1.42
C LYS A 3 -13.52 5.50 2.15
N VAL A 4 -12.73 4.44 1.93
CA VAL A 4 -11.38 4.34 2.47
C VAL A 4 -10.62 5.49 1.83
N ASN A 5 -9.93 6.30 2.63
CA ASN A 5 -9.16 7.39 2.08
C ASN A 5 -7.98 6.76 1.30
N PRO A 6 -7.94 6.86 -0.04
CA PRO A 6 -6.92 6.22 -0.87
C PRO A 6 -5.51 6.65 -0.45
N TRP A 7 -5.33 7.92 -0.11
CA TRP A 7 -4.04 8.46 0.32
C TRP A 7 -3.62 7.88 1.67
N ALA A 8 -4.57 7.65 2.58
CA ALA A 8 -4.27 7.01 3.86
C ALA A 8 -3.86 5.55 3.66
N LEU A 9 -4.50 4.84 2.73
CA LEU A 9 -4.17 3.46 2.44
C LEU A 9 -2.79 3.35 1.76
N GLN A 10 -2.46 4.27 0.84
CA GLN A 10 -1.12 4.38 0.24
C GLN A 10 -0.04 4.56 1.31
N ASN A 11 -0.25 5.52 2.23
CA ASN A 11 0.66 5.80 3.33
C ASN A 11 0.85 4.61 4.30
N ILE A 12 -0.16 3.75 4.44
CA ILE A 12 -0.06 2.54 5.28
C ILE A 12 0.73 1.47 4.54
N ALA A 13 0.41 1.21 3.27
CA ALA A 13 1.12 0.23 2.44
C ALA A 13 2.61 0.57 2.32
N GLU A 14 2.94 1.84 2.06
CA GLU A 14 4.32 2.33 1.98
C GLU A 14 5.09 2.09 3.27
N ARG A 15 4.53 2.45 4.43
CA ARG A 15 5.18 2.24 5.73
C ARG A 15 5.40 0.76 6.05
N LEU A 16 4.46 -0.10 5.68
CA LEU A 16 4.57 -1.54 5.89
C LEU A 16 5.65 -2.14 5.00
N LEU A 17 5.72 -1.73 3.74
CA LEU A 17 6.78 -2.14 2.82
C LEU A 17 8.16 -1.64 3.28
N GLU A 18 8.27 -0.39 3.74
CA GLU A 18 9.51 0.16 4.30
C GLU A 18 9.96 -0.63 5.54
N ALA A 19 9.03 -1.04 6.40
CA ALA A 19 9.34 -1.86 7.57
C ALA A 19 9.91 -3.23 7.18
N VAL A 20 9.42 -3.83 6.10
CA VAL A 20 9.97 -5.08 5.54
C VAL A 20 11.37 -4.86 4.98
N GLU A 21 11.57 -3.82 4.17
CA GLU A 21 12.88 -3.50 3.57
C GLU A 21 13.95 -3.22 4.62
N ARG A 22 13.58 -2.50 5.69
CA ARG A 22 14.47 -2.20 6.82
C ARG A 22 14.66 -3.38 7.78
N LYS A 23 14.05 -4.54 7.50
CA LYS A 23 14.05 -5.73 8.38
C LYS A 23 13.50 -5.44 9.78
N MET A 24 12.61 -4.46 9.88
CA MET A 24 11.87 -4.13 11.11
C MET A 24 10.63 -5.01 11.27
N TRP A 25 10.16 -5.60 10.18
CA TRP A 25 9.05 -6.54 10.16
C TRP A 25 9.33 -7.71 9.22
N ASP A 26 9.17 -8.93 9.72
CA ASP A 26 9.33 -10.18 8.97
C ASP A 26 7.97 -10.69 8.50
N ALA A 27 7.50 -10.15 7.38
CA ALA A 27 6.23 -10.52 6.77
C ALA A 27 6.41 -11.72 5.82
N ALA A 28 5.39 -12.57 5.71
CA ALA A 28 5.38 -13.64 4.71
C ALA A 28 5.52 -13.05 3.29
N PRO A 29 6.24 -13.71 2.36
CA PRO A 29 6.42 -13.20 0.99
C PRO A 29 5.10 -12.87 0.30
N GLU A 30 4.09 -13.71 0.48
CA GLU A 30 2.73 -13.53 -0.05
C GLU A 30 2.08 -12.23 0.44
N MET A 31 2.33 -11.85 1.70
CA MET A 31 1.81 -10.61 2.28
C MET A 31 2.54 -9.38 1.74
N VAL A 32 3.84 -9.49 1.50
CA VAL A 32 4.63 -8.42 0.86
C VAL A 32 4.13 -8.18 -0.56
N ASP A 33 3.85 -9.23 -1.31
CA ASP A 33 3.35 -9.11 -2.67
C ASP A 33 1.92 -8.53 -2.71
N GLN A 34 1.04 -8.95 -1.79
CA GLN A 34 -0.28 -8.31 -1.64
C GLN A 34 -0.17 -6.82 -1.31
N LEU A 35 0.77 -6.41 -0.44
CA LEU A 35 0.97 -5.00 -0.12
C LEU A 35 1.43 -4.18 -1.34
N LYS A 36 2.24 -4.77 -2.23
CA LYS A 36 2.64 -4.12 -3.50
C LYS A 36 1.46 -4.00 -4.46
N GLU A 37 0.64 -5.04 -4.60
CA GLU A 37 -0.57 -5.00 -5.43
C GLU A 37 -1.52 -3.90 -4.95
N ILE A 38 -1.79 -3.86 -3.64
CA ILE A 38 -2.62 -2.81 -3.01
C ILE A 38 -2.03 -1.43 -3.30
N TYR A 39 -0.71 -1.26 -3.19
CA TYR A 39 -0.05 0.02 -3.47
C TYR A 39 -0.27 0.47 -4.93
N LEU A 40 -0.11 -0.43 -5.90
CA LEU A 40 -0.32 -0.15 -7.33
C LEU A 40 -1.79 0.19 -7.66
N ASP A 41 -2.73 -0.56 -7.10
CA ASP A 41 -4.16 -0.31 -7.28
C ASP A 41 -4.56 1.09 -6.77
N ILE A 42 -3.98 1.50 -5.64
CA ILE A 42 -4.23 2.81 -5.06
C ILE A 42 -3.63 3.93 -5.91
N GLU A 43 -2.43 3.74 -6.47
CA GLU A 43 -1.84 4.72 -7.39
C GLU A 43 -2.76 4.96 -8.59
N GLY A 44 -3.31 3.89 -9.19
CA GLY A 44 -4.30 4.03 -10.26
C GLY A 44 -5.58 4.76 -9.82
N GLU A 45 -6.07 4.52 -8.60
CA GLU A 45 -7.22 5.26 -8.05
C GLU A 45 -6.92 6.75 -7.77
N ILE A 46 -5.69 7.08 -7.41
CA ILE A 46 -5.26 8.46 -7.11
C ILE A 46 -5.07 9.22 -8.42
N GLU A 47 -4.43 8.61 -9.42
CA GLU A 47 -4.26 9.19 -10.74
C GLU A 47 -5.61 9.55 -11.36
N GLY A 48 -6.56 8.62 -11.40
CA GLY A 48 -7.91 8.87 -11.94
C GLY A 48 -8.76 9.86 -11.14
N ARG A 49 -8.34 10.27 -9.94
CA ARG A 49 -8.97 11.35 -9.15
C ARG A 49 -8.29 12.70 -9.32
N THR A 50 -7.05 12.71 -9.82
CA THR A 50 -6.21 13.90 -9.97
C THR A 50 -6.20 14.41 -11.42
N GLU A 51 -6.65 13.59 -12.37
CA GLU A 51 -7.06 13.97 -13.73
C GLU A 51 -8.45 14.62 -13.78
#